data_AF-A0A498SKF1-F1
#
_entry.id   AF-A0A498SKF1-F1
#
_cell.length_a   1.000
_cell.length_b   1.000
_cell.length_c   1.000
_cell.angle_alpha   90.00
_cell.angle_beta   90.00
_cell.angle_gamma   90.00
#
_symmetry.space_group_name_H-M   'P 1'
#
loop_
_entity.id
_entity.type
_entity.pdbx_description
1 polymer ?
#
loop_
_entity_poly.entity_id
_entity_poly.type
_entity_poly.pdbx_seq_one_letter_code
_entity_poly.pdbx_strand_id
1 'polypeptide(L)'
;MIQTGNLNGILFPTSNLGKLRTEFFDDFQTALNFKETLEGWNCCTMYWLRRVAYDRAPKGYRTLSTYLLSAVWHGFFLGYYVTFLTGALFTVSARTVRRCLRWRFQGNQFLQRFYDLLTFVITKITLSYTTYPFVMLHLGPGLYFYRQMYFCLHFIALFAVFLLPRILPPESKPIQTEKIGDMKKSS
;
A
#
# COMPACT_ATOMS: atom_id res chain seq x y z
N MET A 1 26.30 -28.64 6.89
CA MET A 1 25.31 -28.80 7.96
C MET A 1 24.85 -27.40 8.36
N ILE A 2 23.81 -26.88 7.72
CA ILE A 2 23.40 -25.48 7.83
C ILE A 2 22.27 -25.40 8.87
N GLN A 3 22.52 -24.68 9.95
CA GLN A 3 21.56 -24.43 11.01
C GLN A 3 20.50 -23.46 10.49
N THR A 4 19.29 -23.96 10.25
CA THR A 4 18.10 -23.18 9.91
C THR A 4 17.51 -22.58 11.19
N GLY A 5 17.79 -21.29 11.44
CA GLY A 5 17.12 -20.53 12.49
C GLY A 5 15.68 -20.19 12.06
N ASN A 6 14.70 -20.89 12.64
CA ASN A 6 13.28 -20.63 12.42
C ASN A 6 12.84 -19.37 13.19
N LEU A 7 12.71 -18.25 12.49
CA LEU A 7 11.92 -17.10 12.94
C LEU A 7 10.84 -16.80 11.90
N ASN A 8 9.70 -17.49 12.02
CA ASN A 8 8.40 -17.08 11.47
C ASN A 8 8.37 -16.80 9.95
N GLY A 9 8.80 -17.78 9.15
CA GLY A 9 8.34 -17.92 7.75
C GLY A 9 8.92 -16.96 6.72
N ILE A 10 10.02 -16.25 7.02
CA ILE A 10 10.80 -15.53 5.99
C ILE A 10 12.17 -16.19 5.89
N LEU A 11 12.41 -16.90 4.78
CA LEU A 11 13.74 -17.33 4.37
C LEU A 11 14.54 -16.08 4.01
N PHE A 12 15.38 -15.60 4.94
CA PHE A 12 16.48 -14.72 4.57
C PHE A 12 17.69 -15.60 4.24
N PRO A 13 18.02 -15.86 2.96
CA PRO A 13 19.29 -16.48 2.61
C PRO A 13 20.40 -15.48 2.93
N THR A 14 21.01 -15.61 4.11
CA THR A 14 22.11 -14.75 4.59
C THR A 14 23.41 -14.92 3.81
N SER A 15 23.44 -15.75 2.78
CA SER A 15 24.67 -16.08 2.04
C SER A 15 25.02 -15.13 0.89
N ASN A 16 24.14 -14.20 0.49
CA ASN A 16 24.46 -13.30 -0.62
C ASN A 16 23.71 -11.96 -0.57
N LEU A 17 24.25 -11.01 0.18
CA LEU A 17 23.75 -9.63 0.27
C LEU A 17 23.62 -8.94 -1.11
N GLY A 18 24.48 -9.30 -2.07
CA GLY A 18 24.41 -8.80 -3.44
C GLY A 18 23.18 -9.27 -4.21
N LYS A 19 22.76 -10.53 -4.00
CA LYS A 19 21.58 -11.14 -4.64
C LYS A 19 20.27 -10.65 -4.02
N LEU A 20 20.25 -10.45 -2.71
CA LEU A 20 19.12 -9.84 -2.02
C LEU A 20 18.89 -8.41 -2.51
N ARG A 21 19.97 -7.62 -2.70
CA ARG A 21 19.86 -6.26 -3.24
C ARG A 21 19.25 -6.23 -4.64
N THR A 22 19.65 -7.13 -5.54
CA THR A 22 19.09 -7.17 -6.90
C THR A 22 17.63 -7.60 -6.89
N GLU A 23 17.27 -8.62 -6.11
CA GLU A 23 15.87 -9.08 -6.00
C GLU A 23 14.94 -7.98 -5.44
N PHE A 24 15.34 -7.27 -4.38
CA PHE A 24 14.54 -6.16 -3.84
C PHE A 24 14.44 -4.97 -4.81
N PHE A 25 15.51 -4.68 -5.56
CA PHE A 25 15.51 -3.59 -6.53
C PHE A 25 14.61 -3.91 -7.73
N ASP A 26 14.65 -5.17 -8.19
CA ASP A 26 13.78 -5.66 -9.26
C ASP A 26 12.31 -5.68 -8.82
N ASP A 27 12.01 -6.06 -7.58
CA ASP A 27 10.67 -5.96 -6.98
C ASP A 27 10.18 -4.52 -6.93
N PHE A 28 11.03 -3.57 -6.55
CA PHE A 28 10.69 -2.14 -6.57
C PHE A 28 10.40 -1.63 -7.99
N GLN A 29 11.22 -2.03 -8.97
CA GLN A 29 11.06 -1.59 -10.36
C GLN A 29 9.79 -2.15 -11.00
N THR A 30 9.50 -3.43 -10.80
CA THR A 30 8.39 -4.17 -11.44
C THR A 30 7.08 -4.11 -10.66
N ALA A 31 7.08 -3.62 -9.42
CA ALA A 31 5.89 -3.53 -8.59
C ALA A 31 4.72 -2.82 -9.28
N LEU A 32 3.63 -3.56 -9.49
CA LEU A 32 2.39 -3.12 -10.13
C LEU A 32 1.50 -2.29 -9.19
N ASN A 33 1.80 -2.27 -7.89
CA ASN A 33 0.96 -1.65 -6.87
C ASN A 33 1.74 -0.75 -5.93
N PHE A 34 1.11 0.34 -5.51
CA PHE A 34 1.70 1.31 -4.58
C PHE A 34 2.24 0.67 -3.29
N LYS A 35 1.48 -0.24 -2.69
CA LYS A 35 1.90 -0.98 -1.49
C LYS A 35 3.14 -1.83 -1.73
N GLU A 36 3.18 -2.51 -2.88
CA GLU A 36 4.24 -3.45 -3.24
C GLU A 36 5.54 -2.70 -3.56
N THR A 37 5.43 -1.54 -4.22
CA THR A 37 6.56 -0.63 -4.43
C THR A 37 7.14 -0.13 -3.10
N LEU A 38 6.30 0.23 -2.12
CA LEU A 38 6.77 0.65 -0.79
C LEU A 38 7.40 -0.49 0.01
N GLU A 39 6.85 -1.70 -0.08
CA GLU A 39 7.39 -2.89 0.59
C GLU A 39 8.75 -3.30 0.01
N GLY A 40 8.95 -3.20 -1.32
CA GLY A 40 10.24 -3.47 -1.97
C GLY A 40 11.30 -2.41 -1.67
N TRP A 41 10.93 -1.13 -1.57
CA TRP A 41 11.86 -0.04 -1.29
C TRP A 41 12.44 -0.07 0.13
N ASN A 42 11.62 -0.36 1.13
CA ASN A 42 12.05 -0.33 2.54
C ASN A 42 11.44 -1.47 3.36
N CYS A 43 11.75 -2.70 2.94
CA CYS A 43 11.19 -3.93 3.50
C CYS A 43 11.38 -4.04 5.03
N CYS A 44 12.59 -3.78 5.54
CA CYS A 44 12.88 -3.86 6.97
C CYS A 44 12.04 -2.87 7.80
N THR A 45 11.93 -1.62 7.35
CA THR A 45 11.13 -0.61 8.06
C THR A 45 9.65 -0.91 7.96
N MET A 46 9.16 -1.36 6.80
CA MET A 46 7.75 -1.78 6.62
C MET A 46 7.39 -2.95 7.54
N TYR A 47 8.29 -3.91 7.70
CA TYR A 47 8.10 -5.04 8.61
C TYR A 47 8.06 -4.59 10.08
N TRP A 48 8.99 -3.73 10.48
CA TRP A 48 9.01 -3.13 11.81
C TRP A 48 7.74 -2.32 12.09
N LEU A 49 7.35 -1.43 11.18
CA LEU A 49 6.13 -0.62 11.24
C LEU A 49 4.86 -1.48 11.32
N ARG A 50 4.82 -2.61 10.59
CA ARG A 50 3.71 -3.55 10.64
C ARG A 50 3.55 -4.15 12.04
N ARG A 51 4.64 -4.66 12.61
CA ARG A 51 4.63 -5.27 13.95
C ARG A 51 4.36 -4.26 15.06
N VAL A 52 4.89 -3.06 14.93
CA VAL A 52 4.84 -2.05 16.01
C VAL A 52 3.55 -1.25 15.98
N ALA A 53 3.11 -0.78 14.82
CA ALA A 53 1.90 0.04 14.68
C ALA A 53 0.71 -0.73 14.10
N TYR A 54 0.88 -1.39 12.95
CA TYR A 54 -0.27 -1.91 12.19
C TYR A 54 -1.03 -3.00 12.94
N ASP A 55 -0.31 -3.99 13.50
CA ASP A 55 -0.91 -5.13 14.19
C ASP A 55 -1.48 -4.74 15.57
N ARG A 56 -0.93 -3.69 16.18
CA ARG A 56 -1.38 -3.17 17.48
C ARG A 56 -2.52 -2.15 17.39
N ALA A 57 -2.75 -1.58 16.21
CA ALA A 57 -3.76 -0.56 16.01
C ALA A 57 -5.19 -1.13 15.82
N PRO A 58 -6.23 -0.39 16.27
CA PRO A 58 -7.63 -0.74 16.00
C PRO A 58 -7.91 -0.85 14.50
N LYS A 59 -8.76 -1.80 14.09
CA LYS A 59 -9.01 -2.14 12.68
C LYS A 59 -9.33 -0.94 11.77
N GLY A 60 -9.99 0.10 12.29
CA GLY A 60 -10.34 1.30 11.52
C GLY A 60 -9.18 2.25 11.23
N TYR A 61 -8.18 2.31 12.12
CA TYR A 61 -7.12 3.32 12.05
C TYR A 61 -5.74 2.75 11.70
N ARG A 62 -5.61 1.44 11.48
CA ARG A 62 -4.32 0.77 11.28
C ARG A 62 -3.41 1.45 10.26
N THR A 63 -3.95 1.80 9.10
CA THR A 63 -3.14 2.44 8.05
C THR A 63 -2.69 3.83 8.48
N LEU A 64 -3.61 4.65 9.01
CA LEU A 64 -3.28 6.00 9.43
C LEU A 64 -2.25 5.98 10.57
N SER A 65 -2.43 5.11 11.57
CA SER A 65 -1.49 4.97 12.69
C SER A 65 -0.09 4.53 12.22
N THR A 66 0.02 3.62 11.25
CA THR A 66 1.31 3.21 10.69
C THR A 66 2.01 4.36 9.97
N TYR A 67 1.29 5.11 9.14
CA TYR A 67 1.85 6.25 8.41
C TYR A 67 2.21 7.42 9.34
N LEU A 68 1.41 7.67 10.38
CA LEU A 68 1.72 8.67 11.41
C LEU A 68 2.97 8.27 12.22
N LEU A 69 3.08 7.01 12.63
CA LEU A 69 4.29 6.53 13.30
C LEU A 69 5.52 6.69 12.39
N SER A 70 5.37 6.40 11.09
CA SER A 70 6.43 6.62 10.11
C SER A 70 6.83 8.10 10.02
N ALA A 71 5.86 9.02 10.04
CA ALA A 71 6.13 10.46 10.05
C ALA A 71 6.91 10.89 11.30
N VAL A 72 6.47 10.46 12.48
CA VAL A 72 7.13 10.76 13.75
C VAL A 72 8.55 10.19 13.79
N TRP A 73 8.76 8.98 13.24
CA TRP A 73 10.08 8.37 13.15
C TRP A 73 11.05 9.16 12.27
N HIS A 74 10.57 9.81 11.20
CA HIS A 74 11.39 10.66 10.35
C HIS A 74 11.70 12.04 10.94
N GLY A 75 10.91 12.52 11.92
CA GLY A 75 11.19 13.71 12.71
C GLY A 75 10.03 14.70 12.84
N PHE A 76 10.33 15.89 13.36
CA PHE A 76 9.34 16.94 13.61
C PHE A 76 9.13 17.92 12.43
N PHE A 77 9.79 17.70 11.30
CA PHE A 77 9.59 18.52 10.12
C PHE A 77 8.22 18.29 9.50
N LEU A 78 7.49 19.37 9.30
CA LEU A 78 6.09 19.33 8.89
C LEU A 78 5.90 18.77 7.46
N GLY A 79 6.93 18.82 6.61
CA GLY A 79 6.92 18.20 5.27
C GLY A 79 6.70 16.67 5.34
N TYR A 80 7.27 16.00 6.34
CA TYR A 80 7.08 14.55 6.50
C TYR A 80 5.63 14.20 6.77
N TYR A 81 4.95 14.92 7.66
CA TYR A 81 3.54 14.68 7.98
C TYR A 81 2.65 14.80 6.75
N VAL A 82 2.91 15.79 5.88
CA VAL A 82 2.18 15.98 4.63
C VAL A 82 2.42 14.81 3.67
N THR A 83 3.67 14.37 3.49
CA THR A 83 3.98 13.20 2.66
C THR A 83 3.30 11.94 3.18
N PHE A 84 3.46 11.62 4.46
CA PHE A 84 2.95 10.37 5.02
C PHE A 84 1.42 10.35 5.05
N LEU A 85 0.76 11.48 5.32
CA LEU A 85 -0.69 11.57 5.23
C LEU A 85 -1.18 11.40 3.79
N THR A 86 -0.49 12.02 2.82
CA THR A 86 -0.79 11.86 1.39
C THR A 86 -0.57 10.41 0.94
N GLY A 87 0.52 9.78 1.36
CA GLY A 87 0.79 8.36 1.11
C GLY A 87 -0.25 7.42 1.75
N ALA A 88 -0.73 7.74 2.96
CA ALA A 88 -1.81 7.00 3.60
C ALA A 88 -3.11 7.09 2.77
N LEU A 89 -3.48 8.29 2.31
CA LEU A 89 -4.66 8.51 1.47
C LEU A 89 -4.55 7.71 0.17
N PHE A 90 -3.43 7.79 -0.53
CA PHE A 90 -3.21 7.04 -1.77
C PHE A 90 -3.19 5.52 -1.54
N THR A 91 -2.65 5.05 -0.43
CA THR A 91 -2.69 3.62 -0.09
C THR A 91 -4.10 3.11 0.19
N VAL A 92 -4.95 3.92 0.83
CA VAL A 92 -6.36 3.59 1.03
C VAL A 92 -7.09 3.60 -0.32
N SER A 93 -6.92 4.66 -1.11
CA SER A 93 -7.49 4.79 -2.46
C SER A 93 -7.13 3.61 -3.37
N ALA A 94 -5.83 3.29 -3.51
CA ALA A 94 -5.37 2.18 -4.35
C ALA A 94 -5.94 0.83 -3.90
N ARG A 95 -6.07 0.60 -2.59
CA ARG A 95 -6.71 -0.62 -2.07
C ARG A 95 -8.20 -0.67 -2.41
N THR A 96 -8.91 0.47 -2.32
CA THR A 96 -10.31 0.57 -2.71
C THR A 96 -10.49 0.31 -4.20
N VAL A 97 -9.70 0.97 -5.05
CA VAL A 97 -9.71 0.75 -6.51
C VAL A 97 -9.48 -0.70 -6.85
N ARG A 98 -8.44 -1.33 -6.29
CA ARG A 98 -8.14 -2.74 -6.56
C ARG A 98 -9.26 -3.67 -6.11
N ARG A 99 -9.94 -3.39 -5.00
CA ARG A 99 -11.09 -4.19 -4.54
C ARG A 99 -12.32 -4.04 -5.43
N CYS A 100 -12.54 -2.87 -6.01
CA CYS A 100 -13.73 -2.60 -6.83
C CYS A 100 -13.52 -2.97 -8.31
N LEU A 101 -12.32 -2.77 -8.86
CA LEU A 101 -12.06 -2.99 -10.30
C LEU A 101 -11.49 -4.37 -10.60
N ARG A 102 -10.63 -4.94 -9.74
CA ARG A 102 -9.83 -6.12 -10.12
C ARG A 102 -10.68 -7.31 -10.56
N TRP A 103 -11.76 -7.63 -9.84
CA TRP A 103 -12.64 -8.76 -10.18
C TRP A 103 -13.38 -8.54 -11.51
N ARG A 104 -13.68 -7.29 -11.88
CA ARG A 104 -14.42 -6.94 -13.10
C ARG A 104 -13.61 -7.14 -14.37
N PHE A 105 -12.29 -6.95 -14.27
CA PHE A 105 -11.37 -7.03 -15.41
C PHE A 105 -10.69 -8.42 -15.56
N GLN A 106 -11.03 -9.39 -14.71
CA GLN A 106 -10.45 -10.74 -14.75
C GLN A 106 -11.02 -11.68 -15.82
N GLY A 107 -12.06 -11.27 -16.56
CA GLY A 107 -12.66 -12.08 -17.61
C GLY A 107 -11.86 -12.18 -18.92
N ASN A 108 -10.94 -11.26 -19.19
CA ASN A 108 -10.16 -11.23 -20.44
C ASN A 108 -8.69 -10.89 -20.16
N GLN A 109 -7.76 -11.74 -20.64
CA GLN A 109 -6.32 -11.59 -20.42
C GLN A 109 -5.75 -10.28 -20.98
N PHE A 110 -6.24 -9.80 -22.13
CA PHE A 110 -5.75 -8.53 -22.70
C PHE A 110 -6.15 -7.34 -21.82
N LEU A 111 -7.40 -7.35 -21.35
CA LEU A 111 -7.96 -6.29 -20.53
C LEU A 111 -7.32 -6.27 -19.13
N GLN A 112 -6.99 -7.45 -18.60
CA GLN A 112 -6.22 -7.58 -17.36
C GLN A 112 -4.81 -6.98 -17.50
N ARG A 113 -4.06 -7.30 -18.57
CA ARG A 113 -2.72 -6.74 -18.79
C ARG A 113 -2.74 -5.23 -18.99
N PHE A 114 -3.74 -4.73 -19.73
CA PHE A 114 -3.92 -3.28 -19.90
C PHE A 114 -4.21 -2.59 -18.55
N TYR A 115 -5.08 -3.18 -17.73
CA TYR A 115 -5.37 -2.70 -16.38
C TYR A 115 -4.11 -2.70 -15.49
N ASP A 116 -3.30 -3.77 -15.54
CA ASP A 116 -2.07 -3.88 -14.77
C ASP A 116 -1.04 -2.82 -15.21
N LEU A 117 -0.88 -2.59 -16.51
CA LEU A 117 0.01 -1.54 -17.05
C LEU A 117 -0.45 -0.14 -16.65
N LEU A 118 -1.75 0.14 -16.78
CA LEU A 118 -2.32 1.44 -16.42
C LEU A 118 -2.18 1.70 -14.90
N THR A 119 -2.45 0.68 -14.08
CA THR A 119 -2.29 0.76 -12.62
C THR A 119 -0.81 0.96 -12.24
N PHE A 120 0.11 0.33 -12.95
CA PHE A 120 1.55 0.52 -12.77
C PHE A 120 1.97 1.97 -13.06
N VAL A 121 1.61 2.51 -14.23
CA VAL A 121 1.95 3.89 -14.62
C VAL A 121 1.39 4.90 -13.62
N ILE A 122 0.10 4.76 -13.24
CA ILE A 122 -0.54 5.64 -12.25
C ILE A 122 0.16 5.54 -10.90
N THR A 123 0.53 4.33 -10.47
CA THR A 123 1.25 4.10 -9.22
C THR A 123 2.59 4.84 -9.20
N LYS A 124 3.36 4.76 -10.29
CA LYS A 124 4.67 5.45 -10.39
C LYS A 124 4.52 6.97 -10.37
N ILE A 125 3.53 7.52 -11.10
CA ILE A 125 3.24 8.96 -11.06
C ILE A 125 2.84 9.40 -9.64
N THR A 126 1.97 8.62 -9.00
CA THR A 126 1.50 8.90 -7.63
C THR A 126 2.65 8.86 -6.62
N LEU A 127 3.56 7.89 -6.76
CA LEU A 127 4.75 7.78 -5.91
C LEU A 127 5.68 8.98 -6.09
N SER A 128 5.98 9.38 -7.32
CA SER A 128 6.80 10.56 -7.61
C SER A 128 6.19 11.83 -7.02
N TYR A 129 4.88 11.99 -7.14
CA TYR A 129 4.15 13.13 -6.55
C TYR A 129 4.17 13.14 -5.02
N THR A 130 4.06 11.96 -4.39
CA THR A 130 4.05 11.82 -2.92
C THR A 130 5.42 12.11 -2.32
N THR A 131 6.50 11.70 -3.00
CA THR A 131 7.88 11.85 -2.53
C THR A 131 8.39 13.29 -2.62
N TYR A 132 7.78 14.14 -3.45
CA TYR A 132 8.23 15.51 -3.65
C TYR A 132 8.35 16.35 -2.34
N PRO A 133 7.31 16.46 -1.49
CA PRO A 133 7.44 17.16 -0.21
C PRO A 133 8.38 16.48 0.80
N PHE A 134 8.63 15.18 0.65
CA PHE A 134 9.58 14.46 1.51
C PHE A 134 11.01 14.94 1.27
N VAL A 135 11.35 15.21 0.01
CA VAL A 135 12.67 15.73 -0.37
C VAL A 135 12.82 17.20 0.04
N MET A 136 11.74 17.99 -0.06
CA MET A 136 11.83 19.41 0.25
C MET A 136 11.96 19.74 1.74
N LEU A 137 11.64 18.81 2.65
CA LEU A 137 11.65 18.93 4.14
C LEU A 137 10.72 20.02 4.71
N HIS A 138 10.68 21.19 4.10
CA HIS A 138 9.88 22.35 4.49
C HIS A 138 8.46 22.31 3.92
N LEU A 139 7.52 22.76 4.73
CA LEU A 139 6.09 22.82 4.37
C LEU A 139 5.82 23.72 3.17
N GLY A 140 6.44 24.91 3.14
CA GLY A 140 6.15 25.96 2.15
C GLY A 140 6.31 25.49 0.70
N PRO A 141 7.51 25.01 0.29
CA PRO A 141 7.74 24.53 -1.06
C PRO A 141 6.86 23.32 -1.42
N GLY A 142 6.64 22.41 -0.47
CA GLY A 142 5.81 21.22 -0.66
C GLY A 142 4.34 21.56 -0.95
N LEU A 143 3.74 22.43 -0.14
CA LEU A 143 2.36 22.90 -0.37
C LEU A 143 2.24 23.79 -1.60
N TYR A 144 3.26 24.61 -1.89
CA TYR A 144 3.29 25.40 -3.11
C TYR A 144 3.20 24.50 -4.34
N PHE A 145 3.99 23.42 -4.39
CA PHE A 145 3.94 22.44 -5.48
C PHE A 145 2.56 21.78 -5.60
N TYR A 146 1.96 21.34 -4.49
CA TYR A 146 0.61 20.76 -4.50
C TYR A 146 -0.46 21.73 -4.97
N ARG A 147 -0.35 23.00 -4.58
CA ARG A 147 -1.23 24.07 -5.03
C ARG A 147 -1.07 24.33 -6.53
N GLN A 148 0.16 24.31 -7.07
CA GLN A 148 0.40 24.47 -8.50
C GLN A 148 -0.16 23.31 -9.33
N MET A 149 -0.23 22.10 -8.76
CA MET A 149 -0.91 20.96 -9.38
C MET A 149 -2.41 20.88 -9.02
N TYR A 150 -2.98 21.95 -8.45
CA TYR A 150 -4.39 22.07 -8.06
C TYR A 150 -4.91 20.92 -7.18
N PHE A 151 -4.03 20.26 -6.41
CA PHE A 151 -4.36 19.06 -5.62
C PHE A 151 -5.08 17.97 -6.44
N CYS A 152 -4.86 17.92 -7.76
CA CYS A 152 -5.62 17.08 -8.69
C CYS A 152 -5.57 15.60 -8.28
N LEU A 153 -4.39 15.09 -7.92
CA LEU A 153 -4.25 13.69 -7.47
C LEU A 153 -4.95 13.43 -6.13
N HIS A 154 -4.95 14.38 -5.20
CA HIS A 154 -5.70 14.23 -3.95
C HIS A 154 -7.20 14.15 -4.20
N PHE A 155 -7.75 14.97 -5.10
CA PHE A 155 -9.16 14.90 -5.49
C PHE A 155 -9.51 13.58 -6.16
N ILE A 156 -8.67 13.09 -7.08
CA ILE A 156 -8.86 11.77 -7.71
C ILE A 156 -8.85 10.66 -6.65
N ALA A 157 -7.94 10.74 -5.68
CA ALA A 157 -7.87 9.74 -4.62
C ALA A 157 -9.08 9.77 -3.68
N LEU A 158 -9.57 10.97 -3.31
CA LEU A 158 -10.80 11.11 -2.54
C LEU A 158 -11.99 10.56 -3.30
N PHE A 159 -12.12 10.89 -4.58
CA PHE A 159 -13.16 10.36 -5.45
C PHE A 159 -13.12 8.83 -5.53
N ALA A 160 -11.94 8.24 -5.67
CA ALA A 160 -11.75 6.80 -5.70
C ALA A 160 -12.10 6.12 -4.36
N VAL A 161 -11.96 6.81 -3.22
CA VAL A 161 -12.36 6.28 -1.91
C VAL A 161 -13.87 6.38 -1.67
N PHE A 162 -14.50 7.48 -2.07
CA PHE A 162 -15.91 7.76 -1.74
C PHE A 162 -16.90 7.35 -2.83
N LEU A 163 -16.61 7.64 -4.09
CA LEU A 163 -17.54 7.40 -5.20
C LEU A 163 -17.43 5.97 -5.72
N LEU A 164 -16.22 5.44 -5.78
CA LEU A 164 -15.99 4.13 -6.38
C LEU A 164 -16.71 2.98 -5.67
N PRO A 165 -16.71 2.87 -4.31
CA PRO A 165 -17.47 1.83 -3.63
C PRO A 165 -18.99 2.01 -3.73
N ARG A 166 -19.47 3.23 -3.99
CA ARG A 166 -20.90 3.51 -4.16
C ARG A 166 -21.40 3.11 -5.55
N ILE A 167 -20.59 3.36 -6.58
CA ILE A 167 -20.95 3.05 -7.97
C ILE A 167 -20.65 1.58 -8.29
N LEU A 168 -19.51 1.08 -7.82
CA LEU A 168 -19.01 -0.26 -8.06
C LEU A 168 -18.71 -0.92 -6.71
N PRO A 169 -19.72 -1.54 -6.06
CA PRO A 169 -19.50 -2.18 -4.79
C PRO A 169 -18.42 -3.27 -4.94
N PRO A 170 -17.52 -3.41 -3.95
CA PRO A 170 -16.56 -4.50 -3.94
C PRO A 170 -17.32 -5.83 -3.89
N GLU A 171 -16.76 -6.86 -4.51
CA GLU A 171 -17.30 -8.22 -4.46
C GLU A 171 -17.62 -8.60 -3.00
N SER A 172 -18.88 -8.92 -2.72
CA SER A 172 -19.29 -9.40 -1.40
C SER A 172 -18.57 -10.72 -1.17
N LYS A 173 -17.67 -10.77 -0.19
CA LYS A 173 -17.15 -12.05 0.28
C LYS A 173 -18.35 -12.94 0.61
N PRO A 174 -18.46 -14.16 0.07
CA PRO A 174 -19.51 -15.07 0.50
C PRO A 174 -19.35 -15.23 2.02
N ILE A 175 -20.41 -14.87 2.75
CA ILE A 175 -20.51 -15.14 4.18
C ILE A 175 -20.35 -16.66 4.31
N GLN A 176 -19.32 -17.12 5.01
CA GLN A 176 -19.18 -18.53 5.35
C GLN A 176 -20.30 -18.90 6.33
N THR A 177 -21.52 -19.10 5.82
CA THR A 177 -22.65 -19.70 6.54
C THR A 177 -22.43 -21.22 6.74
N GLU A 178 -21.36 -21.78 6.18
CA GLU A 178 -21.07 -23.21 6.15
C GLU A 178 -20.66 -23.84 7.49
N LYS A 179 -20.46 -23.08 8.57
CA LYS A 179 -20.08 -23.65 9.89
C LYS A 179 -21.20 -23.81 10.90
N ILE A 180 -22.44 -23.42 10.57
CA ILE A 180 -23.60 -23.58 11.49
C ILE A 180 -24.43 -24.84 11.14
N GLY A 181 -24.34 -25.33 9.90
CA GLY A 181 -25.05 -26.54 9.47
C GLY A 181 -24.49 -27.85 10.07
N ASP A 182 -23.16 -27.95 10.19
CA ASP A 182 -22.51 -29.18 10.67
C ASP A 182 -22.63 -29.40 12.18
N MET A 183 -22.91 -28.36 12.97
CA MET A 183 -23.08 -28.49 14.42
C MET A 183 -24.49 -28.97 14.82
N LYS A 184 -25.47 -28.95 13.89
CA LYS A 184 -26.84 -29.41 14.15
C LYS A 184 -27.09 -30.87 13.74
N LYS A 185 -26.09 -31.54 13.15
CA LYS A 185 -26.19 -32.94 12.73
C LYS A 185 -25.51 -33.92 13.69
N SER A 186 -24.95 -33.42 14.80
CA SER A 186 -24.29 -34.23 15.85
C SER A 186 -24.87 -34.02 17.25
N SER A 187 -26.17 -33.72 17.36
CA SER A 187 -26.90 -33.67 18.64
C SER A 187 -28.18 -34.47 18.55
#